data_AF-A0A5A5S821-F1
#
_entry.id   AF-A0A5A5S821-F1
#
_cell.length_a   1.000
_cell.length_b   1.000
_cell.length_c   1.000
_cell.angle_alpha   90.00
_cell.angle_beta   90.00
_cell.angle_gamma   90.00
#
_symmetry.space_group_name_H-M   'P 1'
#
loop_
_entity.id
_entity.type
_entity.pdbx_description
1 polymer ?
#
loop_
_entity_poly.entity_id
_entity_poly.type
_entity_poly.pdbx_seq_one_letter_code
_entity_poly.pdbx_strand_id
1 'polypeptide(L)'
;MYTGLGKLSIQSEKWRSGVVMFLNVKFCYEIQHFWAITSINIQSYLNFAKMIHALPQQDFWTAYDAKADILYINFYQPSLPADDSELTDNDVIIRYQADKIIGLSILNVSKIQSSQ
;
A
#
# COMPACT_ATOMS: atom_id res chain seq x y z
N MET A 1 -52.20 33.34 11.87
CA MET A 1 -51.48 34.18 10.90
C MET A 1 -50.28 34.79 11.62
N TYR A 2 -49.06 34.44 11.14
CA TYR A 2 -47.72 35.06 11.23
C TYR A 2 -47.26 35.74 12.55
N THR A 3 -46.02 35.69 13.07
CA THR A 3 -44.66 35.15 12.76
C THR A 3 -43.82 35.49 14.01
N GLY A 4 -42.98 34.62 14.58
CA GLY A 4 -41.57 34.46 14.20
C GLY A 4 -40.64 35.43 14.93
N LEU A 5 -39.78 34.91 15.84
CA LEU A 5 -38.40 35.37 16.18
C LEU A 5 -37.94 34.70 17.50
N GLY A 6 -37.33 33.52 17.38
CA GLY A 6 -36.65 32.85 18.50
C GLY A 6 -35.33 33.57 18.79
N LYS A 7 -35.24 34.20 19.96
CA LYS A 7 -34.02 34.83 20.49
C LYS A 7 -32.91 33.78 20.66
N LEU A 8 -31.76 34.02 20.02
CA LEU A 8 -30.48 33.54 20.52
C LEU A 8 -30.24 34.16 21.90
N SER A 9 -30.05 33.33 22.94
CA SER A 9 -29.45 33.77 24.19
C SER A 9 -28.25 32.90 24.51
N ILE A 10 -27.06 33.43 24.24
CA ILE A 10 -25.81 32.94 24.81
C ILE A 10 -25.78 33.53 26.24
N GLN A 11 -26.00 32.70 27.25
CA GLN A 11 -25.69 33.08 28.64
C GLN A 11 -24.39 32.42 29.06
N SER A 12 -23.45 33.28 29.41
CA SER A 12 -22.20 32.98 30.10
C SER A 12 -22.49 32.36 31.47
N GLU A 13 -22.01 31.15 31.71
CA GLU A 13 -21.85 30.64 33.07
C GLU A 13 -20.37 30.36 33.35
N LYS A 14 -19.87 31.14 34.31
CA LYS A 14 -18.54 31.09 34.89
C LYS A 14 -18.49 29.90 35.86
N TRP A 15 -18.01 28.75 35.41
CA TRP A 15 -17.82 27.59 36.28
C TRP A 15 -16.36 27.49 36.73
N ARG A 16 -16.12 27.76 38.01
CA ARG A 16 -14.84 27.51 38.70
C ARG A 16 -14.93 26.22 39.50
N SER A 17 -14.37 25.14 38.97
CA SER A 17 -13.57 24.10 39.66
C SER A 17 -13.55 22.84 38.77
N GLY A 18 -12.42 22.13 38.81
CA GLY A 18 -11.88 21.38 37.68
C GLY A 18 -12.60 20.10 37.29
N VAL A 19 -12.45 19.78 36.00
CA VAL A 19 -12.54 18.45 35.36
C VAL A 19 -13.94 17.82 35.50
N VAL A 20 -14.66 17.55 34.42
CA VAL A 20 -14.72 16.20 33.81
C VAL A 20 -15.90 16.25 32.82
N MET A 21 -15.69 15.76 31.59
CA MET A 21 -16.70 15.48 30.55
C MET A 21 -17.41 16.75 30.03
N PHE A 22 -17.07 17.32 28.87
CA PHE A 22 -17.79 17.06 27.62
C PHE A 22 -17.05 17.66 26.41
N LEU A 23 -15.72 17.79 26.48
CA LEU A 23 -14.90 18.24 25.35
C LEU A 23 -14.04 17.13 24.72
N ASN A 24 -14.16 15.88 25.17
CA ASN A 24 -13.21 14.83 24.79
C ASN A 24 -13.87 13.48 24.47
N VAL A 25 -14.78 13.44 23.51
CA VAL A 25 -15.14 12.17 22.84
C VAL A 25 -15.07 12.28 21.31
N LYS A 26 -15.21 13.47 20.73
CA LYS A 26 -15.13 13.64 19.27
C LYS A 26 -13.71 13.85 18.73
N PHE A 27 -12.74 14.17 19.60
CA PHE A 27 -11.34 14.32 19.20
C PHE A 27 -10.51 13.01 19.29
N CYS A 28 -11.04 11.98 19.97
CA CYS A 28 -10.30 10.74 20.21
C CYS A 28 -10.53 9.66 19.14
N TYR A 29 -11.49 9.84 18.22
CA TYR A 29 -11.83 8.83 17.21
C TYR A 29 -11.33 9.14 15.78
N GLU A 30 -10.75 10.31 15.53
CA GLU A 30 -10.19 10.67 14.20
C GLU A 30 -8.66 10.45 14.08
N ILE A 31 -7.98 9.95 15.12
CA ILE A 31 -6.50 9.80 15.14
C ILE A 31 -6.06 8.34 15.34
N GLN A 32 -6.77 7.36 14.79
CA GLN A 32 -6.37 5.95 14.94
C GLN A 32 -5.82 5.25 13.69
N HIS A 33 -5.74 5.87 12.50
CA HIS A 33 -5.22 5.17 11.32
C HIS A 33 -4.38 6.04 10.38
N PHE A 34 -3.52 6.92 10.91
CA PHE A 34 -2.43 7.49 10.11
C PHE A 34 -1.17 6.67 10.35
N TRP A 35 -1.05 5.54 9.64
CA TRP A 35 0.20 4.79 9.53
C TRP A 35 1.20 5.63 8.74
N ALA A 36 1.81 6.62 9.40
CA ALA A 36 2.90 7.37 8.80
C ALA A 36 4.11 6.44 8.70
N ILE A 37 4.66 6.29 7.49
CA ILE A 37 5.97 5.68 7.31
C ILE A 37 6.98 6.54 8.07
N THR A 38 7.58 6.00 9.12
CA THR A 38 8.45 6.75 10.05
C THR A 38 9.89 6.86 9.55
N SER A 39 10.32 5.94 8.69
CA SER A 39 11.64 5.95 8.05
C SER A 39 11.60 5.14 6.75
N ILE A 40 12.35 5.58 5.75
CA ILE A 40 12.47 4.91 4.44
C ILE A 40 13.96 4.65 4.18
N ASN A 41 14.30 3.43 3.78
CA ASN A 41 15.65 3.10 3.32
C ASN A 41 15.80 3.46 1.84
N ILE A 42 16.20 4.70 1.55
CA ILE A 42 16.36 5.23 0.18
C ILE A 42 17.30 4.35 -0.66
N GLN A 43 18.35 3.79 -0.06
CA GLN A 43 19.32 2.97 -0.79
C GLN A 43 18.68 1.72 -1.40
N SER A 44 17.69 1.12 -0.73
CA SER A 44 16.96 -0.03 -1.26
C SER A 44 16.20 0.33 -2.53
N TYR A 45 15.56 1.51 -2.57
CA TYR A 45 14.84 2.00 -3.74
C TYR A 45 15.78 2.41 -4.88
N LEU A 46 16.95 2.97 -4.57
CA LEU A 46 17.97 3.26 -5.59
C LEU A 46 18.54 1.98 -6.22
N ASN A 47 18.76 0.94 -5.41
CA ASN A 47 19.19 -0.37 -5.90
C ASN A 47 18.10 -1.02 -6.77
N PHE A 48 16.84 -0.93 -6.35
CA PHE A 48 15.70 -1.36 -7.15
C PHE A 48 15.64 -0.60 -8.49
N ALA A 49 15.77 0.72 -8.48
CA ALA A 49 15.78 1.52 -9.71
C ALA A 49 16.91 1.11 -10.68
N LYS A 50 18.11 0.80 -10.17
CA LYS A 50 19.22 0.27 -10.99
C LYS A 50 18.90 -1.10 -11.59
N MET A 51 18.29 -1.99 -10.80
CA MET A 51 17.85 -3.31 -11.28
C MET A 51 16.83 -3.16 -12.41
N ILE A 52 15.83 -2.29 -12.23
CA ILE A 52 14.82 -2.01 -13.25
C ILE A 52 15.45 -1.43 -14.52
N HIS A 53 16.39 -0.51 -14.40
CA HIS A 53 17.11 0.05 -15.55
C HIS A 53 17.83 -1.02 -16.38
N ALA A 54 18.31 -2.08 -15.74
CA ALA A 54 19.00 -3.20 -16.40
C ALA A 54 18.06 -4.23 -17.04
N LEU A 55 16.74 -4.11 -16.87
CA LEU A 55 15.79 -5.04 -17.48
C LEU A 55 15.74 -4.83 -19.01
N PRO A 56 15.61 -5.92 -19.79
CA PRO A 56 15.49 -5.83 -21.25
C PRO A 56 14.18 -5.19 -21.72
N GLN A 57 13.16 -5.10 -20.84
CA GLN A 57 11.90 -4.41 -21.06
C GLN A 57 11.66 -3.45 -19.89
N GLN A 58 11.55 -2.15 -20.20
CA GLN A 58 11.42 -1.08 -19.19
C GLN A 58 9.97 -0.75 -18.85
N ASP A 59 9.03 -1.06 -19.76
CA ASP A 59 7.60 -0.94 -19.50
C ASP A 59 7.10 -2.25 -18.89
N PHE A 60 7.04 -2.28 -17.56
CA PHE A 60 6.58 -3.44 -16.79
C PHE A 60 5.68 -2.95 -15.65
N TRP A 61 4.84 -3.85 -15.15
CA TRP A 61 4.03 -3.59 -13.96
C TRP A 61 4.21 -4.72 -12.95
N THR A 62 4.17 -4.35 -11.67
CA THR A 62 4.29 -5.31 -10.57
C THR A 62 3.15 -5.15 -9.59
N ALA A 63 2.69 -6.25 -9.02
CA ALA A 63 1.72 -6.23 -7.93
C ALA A 63 2.12 -7.27 -6.89
N TYR A 64 2.05 -6.87 -5.62
CA TYR A 64 2.27 -7.77 -4.50
C TYR A 64 0.92 -8.16 -3.88
N ASP A 65 0.61 -9.45 -3.89
CA ASP A 65 -0.54 -10.02 -3.21
C ASP A 65 -0.13 -10.45 -1.80
N ALA A 66 -0.45 -9.61 -0.81
CA ALA A 66 -0.11 -9.86 0.59
C ALA A 66 -0.84 -11.08 1.19
N LYS A 67 -1.98 -11.52 0.62
CA LYS A 67 -2.71 -12.69 1.11
C LYS A 67 -2.06 -13.98 0.64
N ALA A 68 -1.58 -13.99 -0.60
CA ALA A 68 -0.92 -15.15 -1.20
C ALA A 68 0.61 -15.17 -0.94
N ASP A 69 1.21 -14.05 -0.50
CA ASP A 69 2.66 -13.85 -0.39
C ASP A 69 3.36 -14.03 -1.76
N ILE A 70 2.79 -13.40 -2.80
CA ILE A 70 3.24 -13.51 -4.20
C ILE A 70 3.53 -12.12 -4.77
N LEU A 71 4.71 -11.95 -5.37
CA LEU A 71 5.04 -10.79 -6.20
C LEU A 71 4.92 -11.16 -7.68
N TYR A 72 3.99 -10.50 -8.38
CA TYR A 72 3.85 -10.60 -9.82
C TYR A 72 4.70 -9.53 -10.50
N ILE A 73 5.43 -9.91 -11.54
CA ILE A 73 6.18 -9.01 -12.43
C ILE A 73 5.75 -9.32 -13.86
N ASN A 74 5.22 -8.33 -14.57
CA ASN A 74 4.74 -8.50 -15.94
C ASN A 74 5.49 -7.52 -16.85
N PHE A 75 6.15 -8.02 -17.89
CA PHE A 75 6.98 -7.21 -18.79
C PHE A 75 6.21 -6.56 -19.95
N TYR A 76 4.87 -6.61 -19.90
CA TYR A 76 3.99 -6.10 -20.93
C TYR A 76 2.75 -5.43 -20.32
N GLN A 77 2.28 -4.36 -20.95
CA GLN A 77 1.05 -3.68 -20.61
C GLN A 77 0.20 -3.45 -21.88
N PRO A 78 -1.00 -4.06 -22.00
CA PRO A 78 -1.64 -4.98 -21.04
C PRO A 78 -0.89 -6.31 -20.92
N SER A 79 -1.13 -7.03 -19.83
CA SER A 79 -0.51 -8.33 -19.57
C SER A 79 -0.83 -9.32 -20.68
N LEU A 80 0.19 -10.00 -21.20
CA LEU A 80 0.01 -11.09 -22.15
C LEU A 80 -0.42 -12.38 -21.43
N PRO A 81 -1.29 -13.21 -22.04
CA PRO A 81 -1.60 -14.53 -21.51
C PRO A 81 -0.40 -15.47 -21.70
N ALA A 82 -0.10 -16.29 -20.69
CA ALA A 82 0.92 -17.32 -20.81
C ALA A 82 0.36 -18.53 -21.57
N ASP A 83 1.15 -19.13 -22.46
CA ASP A 83 0.87 -20.45 -23.05
C ASP A 83 1.65 -21.57 -22.33
N ASP A 84 2.74 -21.22 -21.65
CA ASP A 84 3.56 -22.14 -20.87
C ASP A 84 4.14 -21.48 -19.60
N SER A 85 4.61 -22.31 -18.66
CA SER A 85 5.24 -21.86 -17.43
C SER A 85 6.19 -22.89 -16.82
N GLU A 86 7.27 -22.41 -16.20
CA GLU A 86 8.25 -23.23 -15.49
C GLU A 86 8.30 -22.80 -14.02
N LEU A 87 8.18 -23.75 -13.08
CA LEU A 87 8.47 -23.54 -11.66
C LEU A 87 9.92 -23.91 -11.39
N THR A 88 10.70 -22.93 -10.92
CA THR A 88 12.10 -23.12 -10.55
C THR A 88 12.26 -23.56 -9.10
N ASP A 89 13.45 -24.05 -8.74
CA ASP A 89 13.80 -24.44 -7.36
C ASP A 89 13.78 -23.27 -6.36
N ASN A 90 13.73 -22.02 -6.85
CA ASN A 90 13.73 -20.80 -6.05
C ASN A 90 12.32 -20.24 -5.80
N ASP A 91 11.28 -21.07 -5.91
CA ASP A 91 9.88 -20.65 -5.76
C ASP A 91 9.46 -19.54 -6.74
N VAL A 92 10.10 -19.49 -7.92
CA VAL A 92 9.77 -18.55 -9.00
C VAL A 92 9.11 -19.29 -10.15
N ILE A 93 7.92 -18.84 -10.54
CA ILE A 93 7.25 -19.26 -11.77
C ILE A 93 7.65 -18.30 -12.89
N ILE A 94 8.31 -18.82 -13.93
CA ILE A 94 8.59 -18.09 -15.16
C ILE A 94 7.43 -18.33 -16.13
N ARG A 95 6.87 -17.27 -16.69
CA ARG A 95 5.75 -17.33 -17.63
C ARG A 95 6.21 -17.06 -19.05
N TYR A 96 5.77 -17.90 -19.98
CA TYR A 96 6.14 -17.82 -21.39
C TYR A 96 4.93 -17.56 -22.29
N GLN A 97 5.20 -16.90 -23.42
CA GLN A 97 4.32 -16.87 -24.58
C GLN A 97 5.19 -17.03 -25.83
N ALA A 98 4.95 -18.08 -26.63
CA ALA A 98 5.73 -18.39 -27.83
C ALA A 98 7.26 -18.31 -27.58
N ASP A 99 7.72 -19.05 -26.57
CA ASP A 99 9.12 -19.13 -26.12
C ASP A 99 9.73 -17.82 -25.56
N LYS A 100 8.93 -16.77 -25.37
CA LYS A 100 9.38 -15.51 -24.77
C LYS A 100 8.91 -15.38 -23.34
N ILE A 101 9.80 -14.95 -22.46
CA ILE A 101 9.44 -14.64 -21.08
C ILE A 101 8.55 -13.39 -21.07
N ILE A 102 7.32 -13.54 -20.57
CA ILE A 102 6.34 -12.45 -20.47
C ILE A 102 6.14 -11.94 -19.03
N GLY A 103 6.62 -12.69 -18.04
CA GLY A 103 6.52 -12.30 -16.63
C GLY A 103 7.03 -13.36 -15.67
N LEU A 104 7.00 -13.00 -14.39
CA LEU A 104 7.42 -13.81 -13.26
C LEU A 104 6.35 -13.77 -12.16
N SER A 105 6.17 -14.87 -11.44
CA SER A 105 5.48 -14.90 -10.15
C SER A 105 6.45 -15.43 -9.11
N ILE A 106 6.86 -14.58 -8.18
CA ILE A 106 7.77 -14.95 -7.08
C ILE A 106 6.90 -15.33 -5.89
N LEU A 107 6.95 -16.59 -5.46
CA LEU A 107 6.18 -17.12 -4.35
C LEU A 107 6.96 -16.99 -3.04
N ASN A 108 6.26 -17.10 -1.90
CA ASN A 108 6.87 -17.09 -0.57
C ASN A 108 7.80 -15.88 -0.32
N VAL A 109 7.45 -14.71 -0.85
CA VAL A 109 8.35 -13.52 -0.86
C VAL A 109 8.85 -13.19 0.54
N SER A 110 7.98 -13.28 1.55
CA SER A 110 8.32 -13.03 2.95
C SER A 110 9.40 -13.95 3.53
N LYS A 111 9.65 -15.10 2.90
CA LYS A 111 10.66 -16.10 3.32
C LYS A 111 11.97 -15.98 2.56
N ILE A 112 12.03 -15.16 1.52
CA ILE A 112 13.26 -14.92 0.77
C ILE A 112 14.25 -14.21 1.68
N GLN A 113 15.34 -14.90 2.00
CA GLN A 113 16.42 -14.29 2.76
C GLN A 113 17.15 -13.29 1.87
N SER A 114 17.13 -12.01 2.25
CA SER A 114 18.01 -11.04 1.63
C SER A 114 19.44 -11.41 1.98
N SER A 115 20.20 -11.88 0.99
CA SER A 115 21.65 -11.99 1.12
C SER A 115 22.19 -10.57 1.30
N GLN A 116 22.56 -10.23 2.54
CA GLN A 116 23.19 -8.97 2.91
C GLN A 116 24.62 -8.91 2.38
#